data_AF-A0A820NB31-F1
#
_entry.id   AF-A0A820NB31-F1
#
_cell.length_a   1.000
_cell.length_b   1.000
_cell.length_c   1.000
_cell.angle_alpha   90.00
_cell.angle_beta   90.00
_cell.angle_gamma   90.00
#
_symmetry.space_group_name_H-M   'P 1'
#
loop_
_entity.id
_entity.type
_entity.pdbx_description
1 polymer ?
#
loop_
_entity_poly.entity_id
_entity_poly.type
_entity_poly.pdbx_seq_one_letter_code
_entity_poly.pdbx_strand_id
1 'polypeptide(L)'
;PDENDENDYDNDENDQIQDPETLIKHQKYATRLYIPLFIITIYILFFIALINPQTQTITVPNITPILFDQLYHEYGETLSCPCKNTSIFYETFVTTEISFHPVCSSIFISKEWIQSLYHPYASAFLVMDFRTTASSQVNQDVFS
;
A
#
# COMPACT_ATOMS: atom_id res chain seq x y z
N PRO A 1 -64.60 77.14 12.83
CA PRO A 1 -64.19 76.59 11.53
C PRO A 1 -62.99 75.66 11.77
N ASP A 2 -63.25 74.45 12.30
CA ASP A 2 -63.70 73.26 11.53
C ASP A 2 -62.55 72.79 10.61
N GLU A 3 -62.07 71.55 10.57
CA GLU A 3 -62.46 70.25 11.15
C GLU A 3 -61.32 69.27 10.80
N ASN A 4 -60.93 68.42 11.77
CA ASN A 4 -60.52 67.00 11.68
C ASN A 4 -60.08 66.32 10.35
N ASP A 5 -58.98 65.55 10.44
CA ASP A 5 -58.84 64.09 10.11
C ASP A 5 -58.25 63.93 8.69
N GLU A 6 -57.45 62.94 8.27
CA GLU A 6 -57.23 61.56 8.68
C GLU A 6 -55.92 61.06 8.00
N ASN A 7 -55.43 59.91 8.46
CA ASN A 7 -54.19 59.23 8.08
C ASN A 7 -54.12 58.82 6.59
N ASP A 8 -52.91 58.63 6.03
CA ASP A 8 -52.66 57.37 5.30
C ASP A 8 -51.17 56.99 5.27
N TYR A 9 -50.91 55.73 5.64
CA TYR A 9 -49.63 55.06 5.51
C TYR A 9 -49.65 54.30 4.18
N ASP A 10 -49.13 54.90 3.10
CA ASP A 10 -48.81 54.13 1.90
C ASP A 10 -47.36 53.64 1.96
N ASN A 11 -47.25 52.36 2.34
CA ASN A 11 -46.13 51.51 2.02
C ASN A 11 -46.06 51.37 0.50
N ASP A 12 -45.24 52.17 -0.19
CA ASP A 12 -44.76 51.78 -1.52
C ASP A 12 -43.46 51.00 -1.37
N GLU A 13 -43.69 49.71 -1.12
CA GLU A 13 -42.93 48.59 -1.64
C GLU A 13 -42.13 49.03 -2.89
N ASN A 14 -40.81 49.18 -2.74
CA ASN A 14 -39.91 49.27 -3.88
C ASN A 14 -39.83 47.90 -4.58
N ASP A 15 -40.96 47.41 -5.07
CA ASP A 15 -40.99 46.46 -6.16
C ASP A 15 -40.87 47.31 -7.43
N GLN A 16 -39.63 47.71 -7.72
CA GLN A 16 -39.29 48.35 -8.98
C GLN A 16 -39.63 47.35 -10.09
N ILE A 17 -40.82 47.52 -10.66
CA ILE A 17 -41.24 46.98 -11.94
C ILE A 17 -40.06 47.16 -12.89
N GLN A 18 -39.41 46.05 -13.20
CA GLN A 18 -38.23 46.07 -14.04
C GLN A 18 -38.67 46.48 -15.45
N ASP A 19 -38.46 47.76 -15.78
CA ASP A 19 -38.74 48.36 -17.08
C ASP A 19 -38.25 47.39 -18.18
N PRO A 20 -39.11 46.96 -19.13
CA PRO A 20 -38.77 45.99 -20.16
C PRO A 20 -37.51 46.40 -20.95
N GLU A 21 -37.20 47.70 -21.03
CA GLU A 21 -35.97 48.17 -21.65
C GLU A 21 -34.70 47.80 -20.89
N THR A 22 -34.73 47.82 -19.56
CA THR A 22 -33.57 47.46 -18.73
C THR A 22 -33.30 45.96 -18.84
N LEU A 23 -34.36 45.13 -18.84
CA LEU A 23 -34.26 43.69 -19.03
C LEU A 23 -33.67 43.35 -20.40
N ILE A 24 -34.11 44.02 -21.47
CA ILE A 24 -33.60 43.81 -22.84
C ILE A 24 -32.14 44.27 -22.97
N LYS A 25 -31.75 45.37 -22.30
CA LYS A 25 -30.35 45.84 -22.26
C LYS A 25 -29.47 44.84 -21.51
N HIS A 26 -29.87 44.38 -20.32
CA HIS A 26 -29.16 43.36 -19.55
C HIS A 26 -29.01 42.05 -20.31
N GLN A 27 -30.07 41.58 -20.99
CA GLN A 27 -30.01 40.40 -21.86
C GLN A 27 -28.97 40.57 -22.98
N LYS A 28 -28.92 41.72 -23.64
CA LYS A 28 -27.93 41.98 -24.70
C LYS A 28 -26.49 42.03 -24.19
N TYR A 29 -26.24 42.63 -23.02
CA TYR A 29 -24.90 42.66 -22.41
C TYR A 29 -24.48 41.28 -21.92
N ALA A 30 -25.39 40.52 -21.31
CA ALA A 30 -25.14 39.14 -20.89
C ALA A 30 -24.77 38.25 -22.09
N THR A 31 -25.51 38.32 -23.19
CA THR A 31 -25.18 37.54 -24.41
C THR A 31 -23.86 37.99 -25.05
N ARG A 32 -23.59 39.30 -25.09
CA ARG A 32 -22.33 39.84 -25.65
C ARG A 32 -21.09 39.48 -24.84
N LEU A 33 -21.24 39.24 -23.53
CA LEU A 33 -20.15 38.74 -22.68
C LEU A 33 -20.07 37.22 -22.68
N TYR A 34 -21.22 36.54 -22.79
CA TYR A 34 -21.29 35.08 -22.82
C TYR A 34 -20.61 34.48 -24.07
N ILE A 35 -20.82 35.07 -25.25
CA ILE A 35 -20.22 34.56 -26.50
C ILE A 35 -18.67 34.52 -26.44
N PRO A 36 -17.95 35.61 -26.11
CA PRO A 36 -16.49 35.55 -26.02
C PRO A 36 -16.03 34.65 -24.88
N LEU A 37 -16.73 34.62 -23.74
CA LEU A 37 -16.39 33.73 -22.63
C LEU A 37 -16.52 32.26 -23.04
N PHE A 38 -17.60 31.91 -23.74
CA PHE A 38 -17.81 30.57 -24.29
C PHE A 38 -16.71 30.20 -25.28
N ILE A 39 -16.37 31.10 -26.20
CA ILE A 39 -15.27 30.89 -27.16
C ILE A 39 -13.96 30.64 -26.41
N ILE A 40 -13.63 31.46 -25.40
CA ILE A 40 -12.42 31.30 -24.58
C ILE A 40 -12.40 29.93 -23.88
N THR A 41 -13.52 29.49 -23.30
CA THR A 41 -13.59 28.17 -22.64
C THR A 41 -13.35 27.02 -23.60
N ILE A 42 -13.93 27.08 -24.81
CA ILE A 42 -13.70 26.09 -25.86
C ILE A 42 -12.23 26.09 -26.31
N TYR A 43 -11.61 27.26 -26.46
CA TYR A 43 -10.19 27.35 -26.77
C TYR A 43 -9.32 26.72 -25.69
N ILE A 44 -9.58 27.01 -24.41
CA ILE A 44 -8.83 26.42 -23.28
C ILE A 44 -8.94 24.90 -23.30
N LEU A 45 -10.15 24.36 -23.46
CA LEU A 45 -10.38 22.92 -23.53
C LEU A 45 -9.67 22.27 -24.72
N PHE A 46 -9.68 22.94 -25.88
CA PHE A 46 -8.97 22.49 -27.07
C PHE A 46 -7.46 22.44 -26.85
N PHE A 47 -6.87 23.49 -26.25
CA PHE A 47 -5.45 23.49 -25.92
C PHE A 47 -5.08 22.41 -24.90
N ILE A 48 -5.89 22.19 -23.86
CA ILE A 48 -5.66 21.11 -22.89
C ILE A 48 -5.71 19.74 -23.60
N ALA A 49 -6.68 19.53 -24.49
CA ALA A 49 -6.81 18.30 -25.26
C ALA A 49 -5.61 18.05 -26.19
N LEU A 50 -5.05 19.11 -26.79
CA LEU A 50 -3.83 19.02 -27.61
C LEU A 50 -2.57 18.77 -26.79
N ILE A 51 -2.48 19.37 -25.60
CA ILE A 51 -1.30 19.28 -24.74
C ILE A 51 -1.18 17.91 -24.10
N ASN A 52 -2.29 17.19 -23.87
CA ASN A 52 -2.26 15.83 -23.33
C ASN A 52 -1.47 14.89 -24.26
N PRO A 53 -0.21 14.59 -23.95
CA PRO A 53 0.56 13.69 -24.78
C PRO A 53 -0.03 12.29 -24.61
N GLN A 54 -0.24 11.58 -25.71
CA GLN A 54 -0.60 10.16 -25.59
C GLN A 54 0.59 9.41 -25.01
N THR A 55 0.51 9.09 -23.72
CA THR A 55 1.51 8.28 -23.04
C THR A 55 1.45 6.86 -23.61
N GLN A 56 2.45 6.49 -24.41
CA GLN A 56 2.58 5.12 -24.89
C GLN A 56 3.29 4.29 -23.83
N THR A 57 2.62 3.27 -23.31
CA THR A 57 3.23 2.30 -22.40
C THR A 57 4.01 1.27 -23.21
N ILE A 58 5.35 1.31 -23.13
CA ILE A 58 6.20 0.30 -23.74
C ILE A 58 6.42 -0.85 -22.77
N THR A 59 6.09 -2.07 -23.19
CA THR A 59 6.30 -3.28 -22.37
C THR A 59 7.58 -3.98 -22.82
N VAL A 60 8.54 -4.11 -21.91
CA VAL A 60 9.81 -4.82 -22.17
C VAL A 60 9.77 -6.19 -21.46
N PRO A 61 9.59 -7.30 -22.21
CA PRO A 61 9.60 -8.63 -21.61
C PRO A 61 11.04 -9.08 -21.26
N ASN A 62 11.20 -9.76 -20.12
CA ASN A 62 12.47 -10.34 -19.66
C ASN A 62 13.63 -9.33 -19.58
N ILE A 63 13.51 -8.35 -18.67
CA ILE A 63 14.55 -7.36 -18.43
C ILE A 63 15.76 -7.96 -17.71
N THR A 64 16.98 -7.58 -18.13
CA THR A 64 18.21 -7.93 -17.41
C THR A 64 18.42 -6.96 -16.24
N PRO A 65 19.11 -7.35 -15.16
CA PRO A 65 19.35 -6.46 -14.01
C PRO A 65 20.03 -5.15 -14.38
N ILE A 66 21.02 -5.20 -15.28
CA ILE A 66 21.77 -4.02 -15.75
C ILE A 66 20.85 -3.06 -16.51
N LEU A 67 20.00 -3.59 -17.39
CA LEU A 67 19.06 -2.78 -18.15
C LEU A 67 17.98 -2.17 -17.23
N PHE A 68 17.55 -2.92 -16.22
CA PHE A 68 16.63 -2.42 -15.21
C PHE A 68 17.22 -1.23 -14.45
N ASP A 69 18.46 -1.33 -13.97
CA ASP A 69 19.12 -0.23 -13.25
C ASP A 69 19.24 1.04 -14.12
N GLN A 70 19.55 0.87 -15.41
CA GLN A 70 19.60 1.96 -16.37
C GLN A 70 18.24 2.64 -16.56
N LEU A 71 17.19 1.85 -16.81
CA LEU A 71 15.83 2.37 -16.99
C LEU A 71 15.26 2.99 -15.70
N TYR A 72 15.60 2.42 -14.55
CA TYR A 72 15.18 2.95 -13.26
C TYR A 72 15.80 4.31 -12.98
N HIS A 73 17.08 4.51 -13.34
CA HIS A 73 17.75 5.81 -13.21
C HIS A 73 17.13 6.88 -14.12
N GLU A 74 16.66 6.50 -15.31
CA GLU A 74 16.14 7.46 -16.30
C GLU A 74 14.62 7.70 -16.20
N TYR A 75 13.84 6.69 -15.83
CA TYR A 75 12.37 6.71 -15.87
C TYR A 75 11.69 6.28 -14.57
N GLY A 76 12.42 6.21 -13.44
CA GLY A 76 11.95 5.61 -12.18
C GLY A 76 10.57 6.07 -11.68
N GLU A 77 10.19 7.34 -11.89
CA GLU A 77 8.87 7.85 -11.48
C GLU A 77 7.69 7.33 -12.34
N THR A 78 7.97 6.92 -13.58
CA THR A 78 6.96 6.46 -14.56
C THR A 78 7.03 4.95 -14.82
N LEU A 79 8.04 4.27 -14.28
CA LEU A 79 8.31 2.87 -14.50
C LEU A 79 7.41 2.00 -13.61
N SER A 80 6.64 1.10 -14.24
CA SER A 80 5.75 0.17 -13.53
C SER A 80 6.18 -1.27 -13.78
N CYS A 81 6.46 -2.02 -12.71
CA CYS A 81 6.80 -3.44 -12.76
C CYS A 81 5.66 -4.30 -12.23
N PRO A 82 4.71 -4.74 -13.08
CA PRO A 82 3.69 -5.68 -12.65
C PRO A 82 4.32 -7.04 -12.35
N CYS A 83 3.93 -7.66 -11.24
CA CYS A 83 4.32 -9.03 -10.93
C CYS A 83 3.69 -9.99 -11.94
N LYS A 84 4.51 -10.80 -12.63
CA LYS A 84 4.01 -11.84 -13.55
C LYS A 84 3.17 -12.89 -12.83
N ASN A 85 3.57 -13.23 -11.61
CA ASN A 85 2.91 -14.21 -10.74
C ASN A 85 2.66 -13.57 -9.37
N THR A 86 1.50 -13.84 -8.78
CA THR A 86 1.12 -13.37 -7.44
C THR A 86 1.74 -14.19 -6.32
N SER A 87 2.18 -15.42 -6.62
CA SER A 87 2.89 -16.30 -5.71
C SER A 87 3.95 -17.09 -6.46
N ILE A 88 5.12 -17.23 -5.85
CA ILE A 88 6.24 -18.03 -6.35
C ILE A 88 6.53 -19.08 -5.27
N PHE A 89 6.64 -20.35 -5.65
CA PHE A 89 6.99 -21.40 -4.71
C PHE A 89 8.40 -21.19 -4.16
N TYR A 90 8.59 -21.40 -2.85
CA TYR A 90 9.87 -21.17 -2.18
C TYR A 90 11.04 -21.94 -2.80
N GLU A 91 10.77 -23.18 -3.23
CA GLU A 91 11.73 -24.04 -3.93
C GLU A 91 12.30 -23.44 -5.23
N THR A 92 11.64 -22.42 -5.81
CA THR A 92 12.09 -21.80 -7.07
C THR A 92 13.30 -20.90 -6.88
N PHE A 93 13.50 -20.33 -5.69
CA PHE A 93 14.59 -19.39 -5.41
C PHE A 93 15.46 -19.80 -4.23
N VAL A 94 15.06 -20.83 -3.46
CA VAL A 94 15.87 -21.39 -2.39
C VAL A 94 16.09 -22.88 -2.61
N THR A 95 17.36 -23.26 -2.71
CA THR A 95 17.80 -24.65 -2.68
C THR A 95 18.34 -24.95 -1.30
N THR A 96 17.67 -25.86 -0.57
CA THR A 96 18.17 -26.37 0.71
C THR A 96 18.78 -27.75 0.51
N GLU A 97 20.11 -27.82 0.55
CA GLU A 97 20.83 -29.10 0.64
C GLU A 97 21.13 -29.39 2.11
N ILE A 98 20.40 -30.35 2.69
CA ILE A 98 20.61 -30.75 4.07
C ILE A 98 21.65 -31.86 4.09
N SER A 99 22.86 -31.55 4.54
CA SER A 99 23.87 -32.55 4.86
C SER A 99 23.76 -32.93 6.32
N PHE A 100 23.32 -34.16 6.58
CA PHE A 100 23.32 -34.71 7.93
C PHE A 100 24.70 -35.31 8.20
N HIS A 101 25.41 -34.73 9.16
CA HIS A 101 26.63 -35.35 9.66
C HIS A 101 26.24 -36.63 10.42
N PRO A 102 26.83 -37.80 10.13
CA PRO A 102 26.50 -39.01 10.85
C PRO A 102 26.80 -38.82 12.33
N VAL A 103 25.84 -39.24 13.16
CA VAL A 103 25.94 -39.24 14.64
C VAL A 103 27.01 -40.24 15.11
N CYS A 104 27.76 -40.88 14.19
CA CYS A 104 28.74 -41.95 14.40
C CYS A 104 29.98 -41.59 15.26
N SER A 105 30.19 -40.32 15.57
CA SER A 105 31.19 -39.86 16.53
C SER A 105 30.58 -39.17 17.76
N SER A 106 29.25 -39.23 17.91
CA SER A 106 28.58 -38.60 19.03
C SER A 106 28.74 -39.43 20.30
N ILE A 107 29.00 -38.74 21.40
CA ILE A 107 28.88 -39.29 22.75
C ILE A 107 27.50 -39.92 22.96
N PHE A 108 26.45 -39.42 22.28
CA PHE A 108 25.08 -39.93 22.38
C PHE A 108 24.85 -41.32 21.78
N ILE A 109 25.85 -41.85 21.07
CA ILE A 109 25.88 -43.24 20.62
C ILE A 109 27.02 -44.05 21.28
N SER A 110 27.76 -43.46 22.22
CA SER A 110 28.84 -44.16 22.91
C SER A 110 28.26 -45.17 23.89
N LYS A 111 28.95 -46.30 24.06
CA LYS A 111 28.45 -47.40 24.88
C LYS A 111 28.30 -47.01 26.33
N GLU A 112 29.26 -46.22 26.82
CA GLU A 112 29.24 -45.67 28.16
C GLU A 112 27.97 -44.85 28.25
N TRP A 113 27.82 -43.76 27.50
CA TRP A 113 26.64 -42.88 27.53
C TRP A 113 25.32 -43.66 27.45
N ILE A 114 25.18 -44.59 26.51
CA ILE A 114 23.98 -45.43 26.41
C ILE A 114 23.74 -46.29 27.67
N GLN A 115 24.75 -47.02 28.17
CA GLN A 115 24.61 -47.80 29.42
C GLN A 115 24.17 -46.95 30.57
N SER A 116 24.57 -45.71 30.41
CA SER A 116 24.54 -44.77 31.41
C SER A 116 23.13 -44.06 31.38
N LEU A 117 22.27 -44.41 30.43
CA LEU A 117 20.84 -44.13 30.58
C LEU A 117 20.13 -44.83 31.76
N TYR A 118 20.75 -45.86 32.36
CA TYR A 118 20.06 -46.93 33.09
C TYR A 118 20.51 -47.13 34.57
N HIS A 119 20.86 -46.07 35.32
CA HIS A 119 21.51 -46.18 36.65
C HIS A 119 20.49 -46.09 37.79
N PRO A 120 20.59 -46.86 38.89
CA PRO A 120 19.49 -47.02 39.85
C PRO A 120 19.07 -45.77 40.64
N TYR A 121 19.77 -44.64 40.48
CA TYR A 121 19.48 -43.40 41.21
C TYR A 121 19.47 -42.15 40.33
N ALA A 122 19.57 -42.30 39.00
CA ALA A 122 19.63 -41.16 38.10
C ALA A 122 18.42 -40.23 38.24
N SER A 123 17.23 -40.77 38.55
CA SER A 123 15.97 -40.03 38.57
C SER A 123 15.46 -39.58 39.95
N ALA A 124 16.22 -39.76 41.03
CA ALA A 124 15.66 -39.72 42.38
C ALA A 124 15.41 -38.31 42.96
N PHE A 125 15.99 -37.24 42.41
CA PHE A 125 15.88 -35.90 43.01
C PHE A 125 15.77 -34.78 41.94
N LEU A 126 14.60 -34.15 41.88
CA LEU A 126 14.18 -32.98 41.08
C LEU A 126 13.76 -33.24 39.61
N VAL A 127 12.44 -33.14 39.37
CA VAL A 127 11.70 -33.60 38.16
C VAL A 127 12.02 -32.86 36.85
N MET A 128 12.67 -31.69 36.89
CA MET A 128 13.00 -30.91 35.69
C MET A 128 14.46 -31.05 35.26
N ASP A 129 15.21 -31.93 35.92
CA ASP A 129 16.61 -32.12 35.60
C ASP A 129 16.77 -33.02 34.37
N PHE A 130 17.35 -32.46 33.31
CA PHE A 130 17.53 -33.16 32.05
C PHE A 130 18.51 -34.32 32.17
N ARG A 131 19.29 -34.48 33.24
CA ARG A 131 20.25 -35.56 33.55
C ARG A 131 19.69 -36.59 34.50
N THR A 132 18.88 -36.16 35.41
CA THR A 132 17.80 -37.04 35.85
C THR A 132 16.98 -37.58 34.66
N THR A 133 17.06 -36.90 33.51
CA THR A 133 16.67 -37.32 32.14
C THR A 133 17.85 -37.67 31.15
N ALA A 134 19.14 -37.57 31.57
CA ALA A 134 20.39 -37.57 30.74
C ALA A 134 21.73 -38.00 31.42
N SER A 135 21.83 -38.15 32.73
CA SER A 135 22.56 -39.18 33.48
C SER A 135 21.67 -40.40 33.74
N SER A 136 20.37 -40.27 33.47
CA SER A 136 19.56 -41.25 32.78
C SER A 136 19.78 -41.18 31.27
N GLN A 137 20.87 -40.53 30.80
CA GLN A 137 21.65 -40.72 29.58
C GLN A 137 23.12 -41.01 29.89
N VAL A 138 23.55 -41.07 31.19
CA VAL A 138 24.87 -41.52 31.69
C VAL A 138 25.10 -42.07 33.21
N ASN A 139 24.79 -43.32 33.68
CA ASN A 139 25.42 -44.27 34.65
C ASN A 139 26.86 -44.02 35.00
N GLN A 140 26.98 -43.95 36.30
CA GLN A 140 28.14 -43.60 37.06
C GLN A 140 28.99 -44.82 37.41
N ASP A 141 28.64 -46.02 36.91
CA ASP A 141 29.30 -47.30 37.24
C ASP A 141 30.06 -47.94 36.07
N VAL A 142 30.38 -47.18 35.02
CA VAL A 142 31.70 -47.39 34.40
C VAL A 142 32.82 -47.04 35.42
N PHE A 143 32.45 -46.42 36.57
CA PHE A 143 33.33 -45.90 37.61
C PHE A 143 33.24 -46.64 38.96
N SER A 144 32.73 -47.88 39.01
CA SER A 144 32.95 -48.83 40.12
C SER A 144 33.07 -50.27 39.64
#